data_AF-A0A175QS77-F1
#
_entry.id   AF-A0A175QS77-F1
#
_cell.length_a   1.000
_cell.length_b   1.000
_cell.length_c   1.000
_cell.angle_alpha   90.00
_cell.angle_beta   90.00
_cell.angle_gamma   90.00
#
_symmetry.space_group_name_H-M   'P 1'
#
loop_
_entity.id
_entity.type
_entity.pdbx_description
1 polymer ?
#
loop_
_entity_poly.entity_id
_entity_poly.type
_entity_poly.pdbx_seq_one_letter_code
_entity_poly.pdbx_strand_id
1 'polypeptide(L)'
;AKHKTGQHLWWCWAVAGVLFVLVMALSGAPGWRASSTGEASSTSSASLDFPADPQLALARSPLFQEAEGIVQSRCSMCHARKPLWPGMGHAPKGVLLENGRDIVLNAALIERQAVRSHAMPPGNITGMEPSERLALARWLETGSGLYRP
;
A
#
# COMPACT_ATOMS: atom_id res chain seq x y z
N ALA A 1 6.25 20.21 32.41
CA ALA A 1 7.09 19.09 32.88
C ALA A 1 8.55 19.54 32.88
N LYS A 2 9.17 19.72 34.06
CA LYS A 2 10.61 20.00 34.20
C LYS A 2 11.35 18.66 34.17
N HIS A 3 12.41 18.54 33.36
CA HIS A 3 13.33 17.42 33.46
C HIS A 3 13.97 17.43 34.86
N LYS A 4 14.04 16.24 35.49
CA LYS A 4 14.34 16.04 36.93
C LYS A 4 15.72 16.53 37.41
N THR A 5 16.60 16.98 36.51
CA THR A 5 17.99 17.32 36.80
C THR A 5 18.33 18.82 36.76
N GLY A 6 17.39 19.72 36.44
CA GLY A 6 17.61 21.18 36.52
C GLY A 6 18.68 21.77 35.58
N GLN A 7 19.38 20.92 34.81
CA GLN A 7 20.34 21.34 33.80
C GLN A 7 19.59 21.59 32.50
N HIS A 8 19.73 22.79 31.95
CA HIS A 8 19.20 23.11 30.63
C HIS A 8 20.00 22.34 29.57
N LEU A 9 19.53 21.13 29.20
CA LEU A 9 20.14 20.28 28.17
C LEU A 9 19.90 20.84 26.76
N TRP A 10 20.46 22.01 26.46
CA TRP A 10 20.41 22.65 25.14
C TRP A 10 20.97 21.75 24.03
N TRP A 11 21.82 20.79 24.42
CA TRP A 11 22.31 19.74 23.55
C TRP A 11 21.19 18.94 22.87
N CYS A 12 20.06 18.67 23.53
CA CYS A 12 18.94 17.97 22.88
C CYS A 12 18.35 18.75 21.70
N TRP A 13 18.28 20.09 21.82
CA TRP A 13 17.83 20.96 20.73
C TRP A 13 18.87 21.04 19.62
N ALA A 14 20.16 21.03 19.95
CA ALA A 14 21.24 20.95 18.96
C ALA A 14 21.17 19.62 18.18
N VAL A 15 21.00 18.49 18.87
CA VAL A 15 20.84 17.17 18.25
C VAL A 15 19.59 17.12 17.36
N ALA A 16 18.45 17.62 17.85
CA ALA A 16 17.23 17.70 17.06
C ALA A 16 17.42 18.57 15.79
N GLY A 17 18.11 19.71 15.91
CA GLY A 17 18.44 20.58 14.78
C GLY A 17 19.34 19.91 13.74
N VAL A 18 20.38 19.20 14.17
CA VAL A 18 21.27 18.43 13.28
C VAL A 18 20.50 17.33 12.55
N LEU A 19 19.68 16.56 13.27
CA LEU A 19 18.84 15.52 12.67
C LEU A 19 17.85 16.10 11.65
N PHE A 20 17.24 17.25 11.95
CA PHE A 20 16.31 17.92 11.04
C PHE A 20 16.99 18.38 9.75
N VAL A 21 18.17 19.02 9.84
CA VAL A 21 18.96 19.42 8.67
C VAL A 21 19.38 18.22 7.84
N LEU A 22 19.76 17.11 8.48
CA LEU A 22 20.15 15.88 7.80
C LEU A 22 18.97 15.27 7.02
N VAL A 23 17.79 15.18 7.61
CA VAL A 23 16.56 14.72 6.92
C VAL A 23 16.22 15.64 5.72
N MET A 24 16.33 16.96 5.89
CA MET A 24 16.12 17.92 4.81
C MET A 24 17.16 17.75 3.69
N ALA A 25 18.43 17.54 4.01
CA ALA A 25 19.49 17.32 3.03
C ALA A 25 19.29 15.99 2.27
N LEU A 26 18.96 14.90 2.94
CA LEU A 26 18.65 13.62 2.27
C LEU A 26 17.38 13.71 1.41
N SER A 27 16.35 14.42 1.87
CA SER A 27 15.11 14.64 1.10
C SER A 27 15.29 15.66 -0.04
N GLY A 28 16.27 16.56 0.09
CA GLY A 28 16.60 17.55 -0.94
C GLY A 28 17.59 17.03 -1.98
N ALA A 29 18.38 16.00 -1.66
CA ALA A 29 19.44 15.49 -2.52
C ALA A 29 18.87 15.08 -3.90
N PRO A 30 19.38 15.62 -5.02
CA PRO A 30 18.84 15.34 -6.35
C PRO A 30 19.05 13.88 -6.82
N GLY A 31 19.89 13.12 -6.13
CA GLY A 31 20.31 11.77 -6.53
C GLY A 31 19.21 10.70 -6.52
N TRP A 32 18.13 10.85 -5.73
CA TRP A 32 17.02 9.88 -5.73
C TRP A 32 15.87 10.24 -6.68
N ARG A 33 15.83 11.48 -7.18
CA ARG A 33 14.97 11.88 -8.33
C ARG A 33 15.62 11.61 -9.68
N ALA A 34 16.95 11.45 -9.73
CA ALA A 34 17.65 11.07 -10.95
C ALA A 34 17.22 9.69 -11.47
N SER A 35 16.83 8.76 -10.58
CA SER A 35 16.31 7.44 -10.97
C SER A 35 14.89 7.45 -11.55
N SER A 36 14.22 8.61 -11.62
CA SER A 36 12.95 8.77 -12.37
C SER A 36 13.13 9.52 -13.69
N THR A 37 14.37 9.75 -14.12
CA THR A 37 14.66 10.33 -15.45
C THR A 37 15.04 9.20 -16.40
N GLY A 38 14.06 8.38 -16.77
CA GLY A 38 14.16 7.66 -18.03
C GLY A 38 14.23 8.71 -19.14
N GLU A 39 15.24 8.58 -20.01
CA GLU A 39 15.38 9.24 -21.31
C GLU A 39 14.22 10.15 -21.73
N ALA A 40 14.33 11.44 -21.39
CA ALA A 40 13.73 12.49 -22.21
C ALA A 40 14.72 12.79 -23.35
N SER A 41 14.74 11.93 -24.37
CA SER A 41 15.13 12.35 -25.71
C SER A 41 13.87 12.54 -26.53
N SER A 42 13.50 13.81 -26.64
CA SER A 42 12.41 14.32 -27.44
C SER A 42 12.57 13.95 -28.90
N THR A 43 11.65 13.16 -29.45
CA THR A 43 11.16 13.35 -30.83
C THR A 43 9.73 12.85 -30.92
N SER A 44 8.90 13.67 -31.55
CA SER A 44 7.57 13.39 -32.10
C SER A 44 6.40 13.16 -31.13
N SER A 45 5.41 14.03 -31.32
CA SER A 45 3.98 13.88 -31.06
C SER A 45 3.52 12.42 -31.23
N ALA A 46 3.53 11.65 -30.15
CA ALA A 46 2.85 10.37 -30.03
C ALA A 46 1.90 10.49 -28.83
N SER A 47 0.73 9.87 -28.97
CA SER A 47 -0.39 9.88 -28.05
C SER A 47 0.00 9.99 -26.57
N LEU A 48 -0.78 10.74 -25.79
CA LEU A 48 -0.92 10.42 -24.38
C LEU A 48 -1.53 9.01 -24.31
N ASP A 49 -0.68 7.99 -24.34
CA ASP A 49 -1.05 6.62 -24.03
C ASP A 49 -1.40 6.59 -22.55
N PHE A 50 -2.67 6.85 -22.26
CA PHE A 50 -3.21 6.57 -20.95
C PHE A 50 -3.05 5.07 -20.72
N PRO A 51 -2.31 4.63 -19.69
CA PRO A 51 -2.23 3.21 -19.39
C PRO A 51 -3.66 2.68 -19.26
N ALA A 52 -3.92 1.52 -19.86
CA ALA A 52 -5.19 0.82 -19.72
C ALA A 52 -5.60 0.86 -18.24
N ASP A 53 -6.85 1.25 -17.97
CA ASP A 53 -7.33 1.47 -16.60
C ASP A 53 -6.86 0.33 -15.68
N PRO A 54 -5.98 0.60 -14.68
CA PRO A 54 -5.38 -0.43 -13.86
C PRO A 54 -6.44 -1.25 -13.12
N GLN A 55 -7.59 -0.64 -12.79
CA GLN A 55 -8.70 -1.34 -12.17
C GLN A 55 -9.36 -2.33 -13.13
N LEU A 56 -9.50 -1.95 -14.40
CA LEU A 56 -10.02 -2.84 -15.44
C LEU A 56 -9.07 -4.01 -15.71
N ALA A 57 -7.76 -3.76 -15.69
CA ALA A 57 -6.74 -4.81 -15.81
C ALA A 57 -6.82 -5.80 -14.63
N LEU A 58 -6.91 -5.30 -13.39
CA LEU A 58 -7.09 -6.13 -12.20
C LEU A 58 -8.39 -6.96 -12.24
N ALA A 59 -9.50 -6.35 -12.65
CA ALA A 59 -10.80 -7.00 -12.72
C ALA A 59 -10.87 -8.10 -13.80
N ARG A 60 -10.12 -7.94 -14.90
CA ARG A 60 -10.06 -8.91 -16.01
C ARG A 60 -8.92 -9.92 -15.87
N SER A 61 -8.10 -9.79 -14.84
CA SER A 61 -6.97 -10.67 -14.61
C SER A 61 -7.44 -12.12 -14.43
N PRO A 62 -6.78 -13.11 -15.06
CA PRO A 62 -7.08 -14.53 -14.80
C PRO A 62 -6.81 -14.91 -13.34
N LEU A 63 -6.00 -14.13 -12.62
CA LEU A 63 -5.67 -14.34 -11.22
C LEU A 63 -6.71 -13.73 -10.26
N PHE A 64 -7.68 -12.98 -10.78
CA PHE A 64 -8.63 -12.25 -9.95
C PHE A 64 -9.48 -13.17 -9.08
N GLN A 65 -9.93 -14.31 -9.60
CA GLN A 65 -10.78 -15.24 -8.86
C GLN A 65 -10.05 -15.83 -7.63
N GLU A 66 -8.76 -16.14 -7.76
CA GLU A 66 -7.92 -16.59 -6.64
C GLU A 66 -7.74 -15.47 -5.60
N ALA A 67 -7.40 -14.26 -6.07
CA ALA A 67 -7.23 -13.10 -5.20
C ALA A 67 -8.53 -12.74 -4.45
N GLU A 68 -9.67 -12.78 -5.13
CA GLU A 68 -10.99 -12.55 -4.53
C GLU A 68 -11.27 -13.57 -3.43
N GLY A 69 -11.03 -14.86 -3.68
CA GLY A 69 -11.22 -15.91 -2.66
C GLY A 69 -10.35 -15.72 -1.41
N ILE A 70 -9.09 -15.29 -1.59
CA ILE A 70 -8.19 -14.95 -0.48
C ILE A 70 -8.73 -13.74 0.30
N VAL A 71 -9.13 -12.66 -0.38
CA VAL A 71 -9.61 -11.45 0.30
C VAL A 71 -10.95 -11.71 1.02
N GLN A 72 -11.84 -12.51 0.43
CA GLN A 72 -13.09 -12.91 1.08
C GLN A 72 -12.84 -13.74 2.34
N SER A 73 -11.93 -14.72 2.28
CA SER A 73 -11.63 -15.59 3.44
C SER A 73 -10.83 -14.89 4.55
N ARG A 74 -9.93 -13.96 4.21
CA ARG A 74 -9.00 -13.34 5.16
C ARG A 74 -9.39 -11.94 5.62
N CYS A 75 -10.19 -11.20 4.84
CA CYS A 75 -10.45 -9.77 5.09
C CYS A 75 -11.92 -9.43 5.28
N SER A 76 -12.85 -10.10 4.59
CA SER A 76 -14.27 -9.70 4.58
C SER A 76 -14.94 -9.77 5.95
N MET A 77 -14.50 -10.65 6.85
CA MET A 77 -15.07 -10.76 8.21
C MET A 77 -15.07 -9.43 8.98
N CYS A 78 -14.04 -8.59 8.75
CA CYS A 78 -13.91 -7.28 9.37
C CYS A 78 -14.25 -6.13 8.41
N HIS A 79 -14.08 -6.34 7.10
CA HIS A 79 -14.24 -5.31 6.06
C HIS A 79 -15.53 -5.47 5.22
N ALA A 80 -16.56 -6.15 5.73
CA ALA A 80 -17.87 -6.19 5.09
C ALA A 80 -18.71 -4.95 5.44
N ARG A 81 -19.76 -4.67 4.66
CA ARG A 81 -20.76 -3.63 5.00
C ARG A 81 -21.40 -3.88 6.36
N LYS A 82 -21.54 -5.16 6.73
CA LYS A 82 -21.90 -5.63 8.06
C LYS A 82 -20.82 -6.59 8.55
N PRO A 83 -19.80 -6.11 9.29
CA PRO A 83 -18.77 -6.98 9.82
C PRO A 83 -19.37 -8.07 10.71
N LEU A 84 -18.77 -9.26 10.66
CA LEU A 84 -19.20 -10.40 11.47
C LEU A 84 -18.32 -10.57 12.73
N TRP A 85 -17.29 -9.75 12.88
CA TRP A 85 -16.42 -9.80 14.04
C TRP A 85 -17.11 -9.19 15.28
N PRO A 86 -17.07 -9.86 16.45
CA PRO A 86 -17.72 -9.36 17.66
C PRO A 86 -17.27 -7.94 18.03
N GLY A 87 -18.24 -7.09 18.40
CA GLY A 87 -18.00 -5.70 18.80
C GLY A 87 -17.72 -4.73 17.65
N MET A 88 -17.85 -5.17 16.39
CA MET A 88 -17.56 -4.35 15.21
C MET A 88 -18.87 -3.92 14.53
N GLY A 89 -19.24 -2.64 14.63
CA GLY A 89 -20.47 -2.11 14.04
C GLY A 89 -20.36 -1.76 12.55
N HIS A 90 -19.16 -1.41 12.08
CA HIS A 90 -18.88 -0.98 10.71
C HIS A 90 -17.45 -1.34 10.33
N ALA A 91 -17.18 -1.47 9.03
CA ALA A 91 -15.84 -1.76 8.53
C ALA A 91 -14.82 -0.69 8.98
N PRO A 92 -13.62 -1.09 9.44
CA PRO A 92 -12.58 -0.14 9.84
C PRO A 92 -12.25 0.84 8.71
N LYS A 93 -12.23 2.14 9.04
CA LYS A 93 -11.96 3.23 8.09
C LYS A 93 -12.90 3.26 6.86
N GLY A 94 -14.04 2.57 6.91
CA GLY A 94 -14.97 2.47 5.78
C GLY A 94 -14.43 1.67 4.59
N VAL A 95 -13.35 0.90 4.77
CA VAL A 95 -12.79 0.07 3.69
C VAL A 95 -13.66 -1.17 3.55
N LEU A 96 -14.28 -1.33 2.37
CA LEU A 96 -15.13 -2.47 2.05
C LEU A 96 -14.37 -3.47 1.17
N LEU A 97 -14.49 -4.76 1.47
CA LEU A 97 -13.81 -5.85 0.76
C LEU A 97 -14.75 -7.06 0.52
N GLU A 98 -16.06 -6.82 0.48
CA GLU A 98 -17.09 -7.85 0.46
C GLU A 98 -17.39 -8.41 -0.93
N ASN A 99 -17.20 -7.61 -1.98
CA ASN A 99 -17.43 -8.01 -3.36
C ASN A 99 -16.24 -7.63 -4.26
N GLY A 100 -16.16 -8.25 -5.43
CA GLY A 100 -15.06 -8.02 -6.37
C GLY A 100 -14.82 -6.56 -6.76
N ARG A 101 -15.88 -5.75 -6.92
CA ARG A 101 -15.72 -4.31 -7.21
C ARG A 101 -15.03 -3.58 -6.06
N ASP A 102 -15.45 -3.85 -4.83
CA ASP A 102 -14.87 -3.24 -3.64
C ASP A 102 -13.39 -3.67 -3.48
N ILE A 103 -13.07 -4.92 -3.80
CA ILE A 103 -11.70 -5.46 -3.77
C ILE A 103 -10.80 -4.74 -4.79
N VAL A 104 -11.25 -4.59 -6.04
CA VAL A 104 -10.50 -3.90 -7.10
C VAL A 104 -10.29 -2.42 -6.73
N LEU A 105 -11.34 -1.74 -6.24
CA LEU A 105 -11.24 -0.33 -5.83
C LEU A 105 -10.24 -0.14 -4.68
N ASN A 106 -10.09 -1.13 -3.80
CA ASN A 106 -9.19 -1.08 -2.65
C ASN A 106 -7.88 -1.84 -2.87
N ALA A 107 -7.55 -2.24 -4.11
CA ALA A 107 -6.36 -3.03 -4.45
C ALA A 107 -5.05 -2.40 -3.92
N ALA A 108 -4.89 -1.08 -4.06
CA ALA A 108 -3.72 -0.36 -3.55
C ALA A 108 -3.61 -0.36 -2.01
N LEU A 109 -4.73 -0.51 -1.29
CA LEU A 109 -4.71 -0.68 0.16
C LEU A 109 -4.37 -2.13 0.53
N ILE A 110 -4.90 -3.11 -0.19
CA ILE A 110 -4.55 -4.53 -0.03
C ILE A 110 -3.04 -4.72 -0.22
N GLU A 111 -2.46 -4.14 -1.27
CA GLU A 111 -1.01 -4.19 -1.51
C GLU A 111 -0.22 -3.67 -0.31
N ARG A 112 -0.53 -2.44 0.14
CA ARG A 112 0.21 -1.80 1.22
C ARG A 112 0.08 -2.52 2.55
N GLN A 113 -1.12 -3.01 2.87
CA GLN A 113 -1.45 -3.53 4.20
C GLN A 113 -1.26 -5.05 4.32
N ALA A 114 -1.68 -5.82 3.31
CA ALA A 114 -1.57 -7.27 3.35
C ALA A 114 -0.27 -7.74 2.70
N VAL A 115 0.12 -7.20 1.55
CA VAL A 115 1.28 -7.74 0.81
C VAL A 115 2.60 -7.16 1.29
N ARG A 116 2.71 -5.84 1.46
CA ARG A 116 4.01 -5.19 1.72
C ARG A 116 4.35 -5.07 3.20
N SER A 117 3.40 -4.63 4.02
CA SER A 117 3.65 -4.42 5.46
C SER A 117 3.30 -5.63 6.32
N HIS A 118 2.49 -6.56 5.78
CA HIS A 118 1.88 -7.68 6.52
C HIS A 118 1.07 -7.22 7.75
N ALA A 119 0.67 -5.94 7.81
CA ALA A 119 -0.12 -5.39 8.92
C ALA A 119 -1.54 -5.96 8.96
N MET A 120 -2.04 -6.42 7.81
CA MET A 120 -3.34 -7.08 7.69
C MET A 120 -3.18 -8.54 7.27
N PRO A 121 -3.96 -9.46 7.84
CA PRO A 121 -4.87 -9.27 8.99
C PRO A 121 -4.10 -8.91 10.27
N PRO A 122 -4.68 -8.14 11.22
CA PRO A 122 -3.98 -7.73 12.43
C PRO A 122 -3.50 -8.94 13.22
N GLY A 123 -2.20 -9.00 13.55
CA GLY A 123 -1.63 -10.17 14.24
C GLY A 123 -1.80 -11.50 13.50
N ASN A 124 -2.11 -11.45 12.19
CA ASN A 124 -2.48 -12.59 11.37
C ASN A 124 -3.61 -13.46 11.95
N ILE A 125 -4.61 -12.86 12.59
CA ILE A 125 -5.70 -13.57 13.28
C ILE A 125 -6.49 -14.55 12.39
N THR A 126 -6.53 -14.33 11.08
CA THR A 126 -7.22 -15.25 10.14
C THR A 126 -6.27 -16.30 9.56
N GLY A 127 -5.02 -16.38 10.00
CA GLY A 127 -4.03 -17.35 9.52
C GLY A 127 -3.70 -17.21 8.04
N MET A 128 -3.57 -15.98 7.54
CA MET A 128 -3.17 -15.74 6.16
C MET A 128 -1.73 -16.22 5.92
N GLU A 129 -1.56 -17.09 4.94
CA GLU A 129 -0.30 -17.75 4.64
C GLU A 129 0.61 -16.88 3.75
N PRO A 130 1.95 -17.08 3.78
CA PRO A 130 2.85 -16.37 2.88
C PRO A 130 2.54 -16.61 1.39
N SER A 131 2.12 -17.82 1.03
CA SER A 131 1.71 -18.19 -0.34
C SER A 131 0.52 -17.37 -0.84
N GLU A 132 -0.46 -17.11 0.02
CA GLU A 132 -1.63 -16.28 -0.29
C GLU A 132 -1.21 -14.81 -0.52
N ARG A 133 -0.26 -14.30 0.27
CA ARG A 133 0.28 -12.94 0.07
C ARG A 133 0.99 -12.82 -1.28
N LEU A 134 1.73 -13.86 -1.68
CA LEU A 134 2.37 -13.93 -2.99
C LEU A 134 1.34 -14.04 -4.12
N ALA A 135 0.24 -14.78 -3.93
CA ALA A 135 -0.85 -14.82 -4.91
C ALA A 135 -1.49 -13.43 -5.10
N LEU A 136 -1.73 -12.70 -4.00
CA LEU A 136 -2.20 -11.31 -4.08
C LEU A 136 -1.19 -10.39 -4.77
N ALA A 137 0.11 -10.54 -4.50
CA ALA A 137 1.15 -9.77 -5.17
C ALA A 137 1.12 -9.97 -6.70
N ARG A 138 1.07 -11.23 -7.16
CA ARG A 138 1.00 -11.56 -8.59
C ARG A 138 -0.25 -10.99 -9.26
N TRP A 139 -1.40 -11.05 -8.58
CA TRP A 139 -2.61 -10.43 -9.09
C TRP A 139 -2.44 -8.90 -9.21
N LEU A 140 -1.89 -8.24 -8.18
CA LEU A 140 -1.69 -6.79 -8.18
C LEU A 140 -0.73 -6.32 -9.28
N GLU A 141 0.28 -7.12 -9.64
CA GLU A 141 1.18 -6.87 -10.77
C GLU A 141 0.45 -6.82 -12.13
N THR A 142 -0.72 -7.46 -12.24
CA THR A 142 -1.53 -7.36 -13.46
C THR A 142 -2.15 -5.98 -13.68
N GLY A 143 -2.32 -5.21 -12.60
CA GLY A 143 -2.79 -3.82 -12.64
C GLY A 143 -1.71 -2.79 -12.93
N SER A 144 -0.42 -3.11 -12.73
CA SER A 144 0.69 -2.18 -12.98
C SER A 144 1.09 -2.09 -14.46
N GLY A 145 0.44 -2.87 -15.34
CA GLY A 145 0.78 -2.96 -16.76
C GLY A 145 2.04 -3.77 -17.06
N LEU A 146 2.66 -4.41 -16.05
CA LEU A 146 3.85 -5.25 -16.22
C LEU A 146 3.51 -6.72 -16.54
N TYR A 147 2.26 -7.14 -16.39
CA TYR A 147 1.83 -8.50 -16.73
C TYR A 147 1.69 -8.66 -18.25
N ARG A 148 2.61 -9.42 -18.86
CA ARG A 148 2.42 -10.02 -20.19
C ARG A 148 2.00 -11.49 -20.00
N PRO A 149 0.89 -11.92 -20.62
CA PRO A 149 0.38 -13.30 -20.53
C PRO A 149 1.37 -14.32 -21.09
#